data_AF-A0A1H7DA79-F1
#
_entry.id   AF-A0A1H7DA79-F1
#
_cell.length_a   1.000
_cell.length_b   1.000
_cell.length_c   1.000
_cell.angle_alpha   90.00
_cell.angle_beta   90.00
_cell.angle_gamma   90.00
#
_symmetry.space_group_name_H-M   'P 1'
#
loop_
_entity.id
_entity.type
_entity.pdbx_description
1 polymer ?
#
loop_
_entity_poly.entity_id
_entity_poly.type
_entity_poly.pdbx_seq_one_letter_code
_entity_poly.pdbx_strand_id
1 'polypeptide(L)' 'MEEKHAKNKFLTANEVADEFFQGKLKYQRVLKMTREGELPAIKIGKAYVYLLSELQKWVDGKFRQPAWSGKEIKWID' A
#
# COMPACT_ATOMS: atom_id res chain seq x y z
N MET A 1 -21.40 -2.09 -17.48
CA MET A 1 -20.00 -2.10 -17.04
C MET A 1 -20.00 -2.05 -15.52
N GLU A 2 -20.22 -3.23 -14.92
CA GLU A 2 -19.76 -3.58 -13.58
C GLU A 2 -18.24 -3.26 -13.52
N GLU A 3 -17.67 -2.66 -12.48
CA GLU A 3 -17.39 -3.26 -11.18
C GLU A 3 -17.26 -2.15 -10.11
N LYS A 4 -18.29 -1.90 -9.30
CA LYS A 4 -18.23 -0.91 -8.20
C LYS A 4 -18.19 -1.53 -6.80
N HIS A 5 -18.03 -2.85 -6.67
CA HIS A 5 -18.16 -3.56 -5.40
C HIS A 5 -16.84 -4.00 -4.72
N ALA A 6 -15.66 -3.79 -5.32
CA ALA A 6 -14.38 -4.18 -4.71
C ALA A 6 -13.82 -3.18 -3.66
N LYS A 7 -14.51 -2.06 -3.41
CA LYS A 7 -13.95 -0.93 -2.65
C LYS A 7 -13.89 -1.14 -1.13
N ASN A 8 -14.63 -2.08 -0.55
CA ASN A 8 -14.69 -2.25 0.91
C ASN A 8 -14.18 -3.62 1.39
N LYS A 9 -13.28 -4.28 0.63
CA LYS A 9 -12.64 -5.49 1.11
C LYS A 9 -11.67 -5.13 2.24
N PHE A 10 -11.91 -5.69 3.42
CA PHE A 10 -10.94 -5.69 4.51
C PHE A 10 -10.00 -6.87 4.33
N LEU A 11 -8.71 -6.59 4.44
CA LEU A 11 -7.64 -7.56 4.31
C LEU A 11 -6.86 -7.61 5.62
N THR A 12 -6.35 -8.78 5.96
CA THR A 12 -5.33 -8.95 7.00
C THR A 12 -3.94 -8.62 6.44
N ALA A 13 -2.95 -8.44 7.32
CA ALA A 13 -1.58 -8.20 6.89
C ALA A 13 -1.00 -9.34 6.01
N ASN A 14 -1.46 -10.58 6.18
CA ASN A 14 -1.08 -11.70 5.31
C ASN A 14 -1.72 -11.57 3.92
N GLU A 15 -3.01 -11.28 3.84
CA GLU A 15 -3.68 -11.07 2.56
C GLU A 15 -3.15 -9.83 1.84
N VAL A 16 -2.75 -8.79 2.56
CA VAL A 16 -2.08 -7.64 1.95
C VAL A 16 -0.72 -8.05 1.36
N ALA A 17 0.06 -8.87 2.06
CA ALA A 17 1.32 -9.38 1.53
C ALA A 17 1.11 -10.22 0.26
N ASP A 18 0.11 -11.09 0.27
CA ASP A 18 -0.13 -12.06 -0.80
C ASP A 18 -0.95 -11.46 -1.96
N GLU A 19 -2.13 -10.90 -1.69
CA GLU A 19 -3.04 -10.39 -2.73
C GLU A 19 -2.64 -8.99 -3.22
N PHE A 20 -2.36 -8.06 -2.29
CA PHE A 20 -2.10 -6.66 -2.66
C PHE A 20 -0.68 -6.46 -3.18
N PHE A 21 0.31 -7.04 -2.48
CA PHE A 21 1.71 -6.99 -2.91
C PHE A 21 2.11 -8.17 -3.80
N GLN A 22 1.19 -9.07 -4.14
CA GLN A 22 1.45 -10.23 -5.02
C GLN A 22 2.63 -11.08 -4.53
N GLY A 23 2.78 -11.24 -3.22
CA GLY A 23 3.91 -11.96 -2.59
C GLY A 23 5.26 -11.24 -2.67
N LYS A 24 5.34 -10.07 -3.31
CA LYS A 24 6.60 -9.28 -3.44
C LYS A 24 7.05 -8.68 -2.11
N LEU A 25 6.14 -8.57 -1.15
CA LEU A 25 6.38 -7.93 0.15
C LEU A 25 5.98 -8.90 1.26
N LYS A 26 6.95 -9.33 2.08
CA LYS A 26 6.71 -10.30 3.16
C LYS A 26 5.81 -9.71 4.26
N TYR A 27 5.03 -10.56 4.92
CA TYR A 27 4.18 -10.21 6.08
C TYR A 27 4.90 -9.34 7.13
N GLN A 28 6.13 -9.72 7.53
CA GLN A 28 6.90 -8.96 8.50
C GLN A 28 7.20 -7.53 8.03
N ARG A 29 7.42 -7.35 6.73
CA ARG A 29 7.65 -6.04 6.14
C ARG A 29 6.37 -5.21 6.10
N VAL A 30 5.23 -5.83 5.75
CA VAL A 30 3.91 -5.17 5.83
C VAL A 30 3.66 -4.66 7.25
N LEU A 31 3.84 -5.50 8.28
CA LEU A 31 3.68 -5.08 9.67
C LEU A 31 4.64 -3.96 10.08
N LYS A 32 5.90 -4.00 9.62
CA LYS A 32 6.88 -2.96 9.90
C LYS A 32 6.43 -1.62 9.32
N MET A 33 6.05 -1.61 8.04
CA MET A 33 5.54 -0.41 7.37
C MET A 33 4.28 0.15 8.04
N THR A 34 3.39 -0.72 8.51
CA THR A 34 2.21 -0.30 9.27
C THR A 34 2.56 0.32 10.61
N ARG A 35 3.53 -0.22 11.33
CA ARG A 35 4.01 0.35 12.59
C ARG A 35 4.73 1.69 12.37
N GLU A 36 5.40 1.84 11.23
CA GLU A 36 6.07 3.08 10.82
C GLU A 36 5.07 4.13 10.29
N GLY A 37 3.78 3.79 10.18
CA GLY A 37 2.74 4.68 9.65
C GLY A 37 2.80 4.87 8.13
N GLU A 38 3.59 4.04 7.43
CA GLU A 38 3.70 4.09 5.97
C GLU A 38 2.47 3.51 5.28
N LEU A 39 1.84 2.48 5.85
CA LEU A 39 0.64 1.85 5.27
C LEU A 39 -0.63 2.28 6.01
N PRO A 40 -1.70 2.62 5.27
CA PRO A 40 -3.00 2.90 5.89
C PRO A 40 -3.60 1.60 6.44
N ALA A 41 -3.56 1.46 7.76
CA ALA A 41 -4.14 0.33 8.47
C ALA A 41 -4.98 0.81 9.65
N ILE A 42 -6.04 0.07 9.94
CA ILE A 42 -6.88 0.27 11.11
C ILE A 42 -6.47 -0.77 12.15
N LYS A 43 -6.13 -0.32 13.35
CA LYS A 43 -5.83 -1.20 14.47
C LYS A 43 -7.13 -1.56 15.17
N ILE A 44 -7.51 -2.85 15.13
CA ILE A 44 -8.66 -3.39 15.85
C ILE A 44 -8.14 -4.34 16.93
N GLY A 45 -8.16 -3.88 18.18
CA GLY A 45 -7.59 -4.60 19.32
C GLY A 45 -6.09 -4.87 19.15
N LYS A 46 -5.73 -6.15 19.02
CA LYS A 46 -4.33 -6.60 18.81
C LYS A 46 -3.97 -6.82 17.34
N ALA A 47 -4.92 -6.68 16.42
CA ALA A 47 -4.72 -6.95 15.00
C ALA A 47 -4.73 -5.66 14.17
N TYR A 48 -4.09 -5.74 13.00
CA TYR A 48 -4.15 -4.72 11.95
C TYR A 48 -5.01 -5.24 10.80
N VAL A 49 -5.96 -4.43 10.38
CA VAL A 49 -6.79 -4.65 9.19
C VAL A 49 -6.61 -3.49 8.22
N TYR A 50 -6.72 -3.81 6.94
CA TYR A 50 -6.40 -2.90 5.86
C TYR A 50 -7.60 -2.81 4.93
N LEU A 51 -8.00 -1.60 4.59
CA LEU A 51 -9.05 -1.41 3.59
C LEU A 51 -8.39 -1.35 2.22
N LEU A 52 -8.82 -2.19 1.29
CA LEU A 52 -8.26 -2.24 -0.07
C LEU A 52 -8.33 -0.86 -0.76
N SER A 53 -9.44 -0.13 -0.59
CA SER A 53 -9.56 1.23 -1.15
C SER A 53 -8.53 2.21 -0.60
N GLU A 54 -8.22 2.15 0.70
CA GLU A 54 -7.25 3.05 1.31
C GLU A 54 -5.83 2.69 0.85
N LEU A 55 -5.53 1.40 0.72
CA LEU A 55 -4.28 0.92 0.13
C LEU A 55 -4.13 1.39 -1.32
N GLN A 56 -5.17 1.31 -2.14
CA GLN A 56 -5.15 1.82 -3.52
C GLN A 56 -4.97 3.33 -3.59
N LYS A 57 -5.68 4.11 -2.75
CA LYS A 57 -5.48 5.56 -2.65
C LYS A 57 -4.06 5.91 -2.23
N TRP A 58 -3.48 5.14 -1.30
CA TRP A 58 -2.11 5.33 -0.87
C TRP A 58 -1.11 5.08 -2.02
N VAL A 59 -1.32 4.03 -2.83
CA VAL A 59 -0.50 3.79 -4.02
C VAL A 59 -0.62 4.94 -5.00
N ASP A 60 -1.84 5.41 -5.30
CA ASP A 60 -2.07 6.55 -6.19
C ASP A 60 -1.31 7.80 -5.70
N GLY A 61 -1.36 8.08 -4.40
CA GLY A 61 -0.63 9.19 -3.78
C GLY A 61 0.90 9.05 -3.89
N LYS A 62 1.44 7.85 -3.67
CA LYS A 62 2.88 7.58 -3.78
C LYS A 62 3.38 7.63 -5.23
N PHE A 63 2.57 7.18 -6.20
CA PHE A 63 2.93 7.23 -7.61
C PHE A 63 2.90 8.64 -8.21
N ARG A 64 2.10 9.56 -7.65
CA ARG A 64 2.10 10.98 -8.07
C ARG A 64 3.36 11.73 -7.68
N GLN A 65 4.12 11.23 -6.71
CA GLN A 65 5.42 11.77 -6.33
C GLN A 65 6.48 10.67 -6.38
N PRO A 66 6.86 10.23 -7.60
CA PRO A 66 8.00 9.34 -7.73
C PRO A 66 9.22 9.99 -7.07
N ALA A 67 10.04 9.23 -6.34
CA ALA A 67 11.25 9.76 -5.68
C ALA A 67 12.27 10.43 -6.64
N TRP A 68 12.08 10.24 -7.94
CA TRP A 68 12.87 10.80 -9.05
C TRP A 68 12.18 12.00 -9.74
N SER A 69 10.94 12.33 -9.38
CA SER A 69 10.15 13.41 -9.99
C SER A 69 10.70 14.83 -9.77
N GLY A 70 11.68 14.98 -8.89
CA GLY A 70 12.38 16.25 -8.63
C GLY A 70 13.88 16.20 -8.87
N LYS A 71 14.41 15.11 -9.46
CA LYS A 71 15.83 15.04 -9.82
C LYS A 71 15.99 15.52 -11.25
N GLU A 72 16.54 16.73 -11.40
CA GLU A 72 17.03 17.24 -12.68
C GLU A 72 18.02 16.23 -13.26
N ILE A 73 17.62 15.54 -14.33
CA ILE A 73 18.50 14.62 -15.06
C ILE A 73 19.44 15.51 -15.87
N LYS A 74 20.62 15.81 -15.30
CA LYS A 74 21.71 16.41 -16.07
C LYS A 74 22.28 15.33 -16.99
N TRP A 75 21.89 15.38 -18.25
CA TRP A 75 22.60 14.68 -19.31
C TRP A 75 24.03 15.24 -19.35
N ILE A 76 25.01 14.38 -19.13
CA ILE A 76 26.41 14.68 -19.40
C ILE A 76 26.61 14.33 -20.87
N ASP A 77 26.90 15.36 -21.68
CA ASP A 77 27.38 15.27 -23.07
C ASP A 77 28.83 14.76 -23.09
#